data_AF-A0AAV9JGU9-F1
#
_entry.id   AF-A0AAV9JGU9-F1
#
_cell.length_a   1.000
_cell.length_b   1.000
_cell.length_c   1.000
_cell.angle_alpha   90.00
_cell.angle_beta   90.00
_cell.angle_gamma   90.00
#
_symmetry.space_group_name_H-M   'P 1'
#
loop_
_entity.id
_entity.type
_entity.pdbx_description
1 polymer ?
#
loop_
_entity_poly.entity_id
_entity_poly.type
_entity_poly.pdbx_seq_one_letter_code
_entity_poly.pdbx_strand_id
1 'polypeptide(L)'
;MVLLNQEFSFTVDVSNLPCGMNGALYMAAMDASGGRSRLNPAGATYGTGYCDAQCGAPSWINGVANVDDLGACCSEMDIWEANAVATQLTPHACNVTGLYECSGAACGTDGVCDKSGCGFNPYGLGAPDFYGYHDVVDTSKPFTVVTQFLTSDNTSSGSLTEIRRLYVQNSTVIQNANVQFDNTTIDSITNAYCNASAPSFEARGGLAQMGEALGRGMVLILSIWNDASAYMDWLDSGTAGPCNSTQGNPAIIEAEDPATSVTFSQIKWGDIGSTYESSAGTSYYSS
;
A
#
# COMPACT_ATOMS: atom_id res chain seq x y z
N MET A 1 10.98 4.74 8.14
CA MET A 1 11.35 5.71 7.09
C MET A 1 10.38 6.87 7.13
N VAL A 2 10.87 8.09 6.90
CA VAL A 2 10.05 9.30 6.77
C VAL A 2 9.86 9.58 5.28
N LEU A 3 8.62 9.70 4.82
CA LEU A 3 8.31 9.78 3.38
C LEU A 3 7.53 11.05 2.97
N LEU A 4 7.27 11.97 3.89
CA LEU A 4 6.57 13.20 3.57
C LEU A 4 7.46 14.14 2.72
N ASN A 5 6.97 14.56 1.55
CA ASN A 5 7.76 15.26 0.52
C ASN A 5 8.98 14.48 0.05
N GLN A 6 8.81 13.17 -0.11
CA GLN A 6 9.80 12.22 -0.61
C GLN A 6 9.12 11.25 -1.59
N GLU A 7 9.92 10.37 -2.19
CA GLU A 7 9.43 9.25 -2.97
C GLU A 7 10.02 7.92 -2.47
N PHE A 8 9.29 6.84 -2.76
CA PHE A 8 9.71 5.46 -2.52
C PHE A 8 9.60 4.69 -3.84
N SER A 9 10.64 3.96 -4.19
CA SER A 9 10.65 3.13 -5.40
C SER A 9 11.27 1.77 -5.17
N PHE A 10 10.80 0.80 -5.93
CA PHE A 10 11.29 -0.57 -5.90
C PHE A 10 11.04 -1.25 -7.25
N THR A 11 11.84 -2.25 -7.59
CA THR A 11 11.56 -3.16 -8.69
C THR A 11 10.82 -4.38 -8.17
N VAL A 12 9.76 -4.78 -8.85
CA VAL A 12 8.99 -5.98 -8.51
C VAL A 12 8.90 -6.92 -9.72
N ASP A 13 8.97 -8.21 -9.43
CA ASP A 13 8.58 -9.28 -10.33
C ASP A 13 7.38 -10.02 -9.74
N VAL A 14 6.24 -9.88 -10.42
CA VAL A 14 4.97 -10.55 -10.10
C VAL A 14 4.60 -11.60 -11.15
N SER A 15 5.50 -11.94 -12.08
CA SER A 15 5.20 -12.85 -13.20
C SER A 15 4.82 -14.26 -12.76
N ASN A 16 5.14 -14.63 -11.51
CA ASN A 16 4.81 -15.89 -10.87
C ASN A 16 3.85 -15.70 -9.67
N LEU A 17 2.95 -14.71 -9.76
CA LEU A 17 1.99 -14.37 -8.71
C LEU A 17 0.57 -14.36 -9.31
N PRO A 18 -0.19 -15.48 -9.20
CA PRO A 18 -1.48 -15.67 -9.87
C PRO A 18 -2.65 -14.93 -9.17
N CYS A 19 -3.84 -15.05 -9.76
CA CYS A 19 -5.11 -14.67 -9.13
C CYS A 19 -5.21 -15.22 -7.69
N GLY A 20 -5.78 -14.44 -6.78
CA GLY A 20 -5.96 -14.83 -5.37
C GLY A 20 -4.75 -14.65 -4.47
N MET A 21 -3.61 -14.29 -5.04
CA MET A 21 -2.42 -13.92 -4.27
C MET A 21 -2.31 -12.41 -4.13
N ASN A 22 -1.66 -11.97 -3.07
CA ASN A 22 -1.25 -10.59 -2.88
C ASN A 22 0.22 -10.57 -2.44
N GLY A 23 1.06 -9.99 -3.29
CA GLY A 23 2.43 -9.62 -2.95
C GLY A 23 2.40 -8.16 -2.49
N ALA A 24 2.45 -7.94 -1.17
CA ALA A 24 2.28 -6.63 -0.60
C ALA A 24 3.61 -5.98 -0.21
N LEU A 25 3.73 -4.69 -0.45
CA LEU A 25 4.79 -3.82 0.04
C LEU A 25 4.15 -2.54 0.56
N TYR A 26 4.23 -2.32 1.87
CA TYR A 26 3.47 -1.28 2.55
C TYR A 26 4.21 -0.74 3.76
N MET A 27 3.66 0.31 4.36
CA MET A 27 4.20 0.95 5.55
C MET A 27 3.18 0.90 6.68
N ALA A 28 3.60 0.56 7.89
CA ALA A 28 2.77 0.65 9.10
C ALA A 28 3.40 1.61 10.12
N ALA A 29 2.58 2.37 10.85
CA ALA A 29 3.01 3.28 11.90
C ALA A 29 3.42 2.54 13.19
N MET A 30 4.31 1.56 13.06
CA MET A 30 4.89 0.77 14.15
C MET A 30 6.03 1.53 14.84
N ASP A 31 6.28 1.18 16.11
CA ASP A 31 7.47 1.64 16.83
C ASP A 31 8.74 0.97 16.27
N ALA A 32 9.80 1.75 16.05
CA ALA A 32 11.05 1.26 15.45
C ALA A 32 11.77 0.18 16.29
N SER A 33 11.50 0.12 17.60
CA SER A 33 12.04 -0.92 18.47
C SER A 33 11.19 -2.21 18.45
N GLY A 34 10.09 -2.25 17.69
CA GLY A 34 9.10 -3.31 17.69
C GLY A 34 8.33 -3.38 19.01
N GLY A 35 8.19 -2.24 19.71
CA GLY A 35 7.61 -2.18 21.05
C GLY A 35 8.48 -2.82 22.12
N ARG A 36 9.81 -2.74 22.01
CA ARG A 36 10.74 -3.36 22.96
C ARG A 36 10.56 -2.75 24.34
N SER A 37 10.36 -3.61 25.33
CA SER A 37 10.14 -3.21 26.71
C SER A 37 10.62 -4.30 27.68
N ARG A 38 10.42 -4.11 28.99
CA ARG A 38 10.67 -5.16 29.99
C ARG A 38 9.77 -6.38 29.78
N LEU A 39 8.55 -6.19 29.27
CA LEU A 39 7.60 -7.26 28.97
C LEU A 39 7.81 -7.83 27.56
N ASN A 40 8.31 -7.00 26.63
CA ASN A 40 8.71 -7.40 25.29
C ASN A 40 10.23 -7.25 25.08
N PRO A 41 11.07 -8.12 25.65
CA PRO A 41 12.51 -8.04 25.42
C PRO A 41 12.91 -8.45 23.99
N ALA A 42 12.00 -9.09 23.23
CA ALA A 42 12.24 -9.54 21.86
C ALA A 42 12.36 -8.35 20.88
N GLY A 43 11.35 -7.48 20.83
CA GLY A 43 11.37 -6.27 19.98
C GLY A 43 11.56 -6.56 18.48
N ALA A 44 12.01 -5.53 17.75
CA ALA A 44 12.17 -5.56 16.30
C ALA A 44 13.09 -6.69 15.79
N THR A 45 14.06 -7.14 16.58
CA THR A 45 14.93 -8.28 16.25
C THR A 45 14.13 -9.56 15.96
N TYR A 46 12.94 -9.70 16.55
CA TYR A 46 12.05 -10.84 16.36
C TYR A 46 10.73 -10.45 15.69
N GLY A 47 10.64 -9.28 15.06
CA GLY A 47 9.47 -8.85 14.31
C GLY A 47 8.22 -8.59 15.16
N THR A 48 8.36 -8.17 16.43
CA THR A 48 7.20 -7.85 17.28
C THR A 48 6.67 -6.44 17.04
N GLY A 49 5.45 -6.18 17.54
CA GLY A 49 4.87 -4.82 17.58
C GLY A 49 4.11 -4.43 16.31
N TYR A 50 3.69 -5.42 15.52
CA TYR A 50 2.89 -5.22 14.32
C TYR A 50 1.53 -4.58 14.64
N CYS A 51 1.09 -3.72 13.73
CA CYS A 51 -0.24 -3.13 13.65
C CYS A 51 -0.51 -2.73 12.22
N ASP A 52 -1.78 -2.57 11.88
CA ASP A 52 -2.24 -2.07 10.58
C ASP A 52 -3.60 -1.38 10.73
N ALA A 53 -4.17 -0.89 9.64
CA ALA A 53 -5.46 -0.20 9.67
C ALA A 53 -6.64 -1.16 9.80
N GLN A 54 -6.42 -2.46 9.62
CA GLN A 54 -7.43 -3.50 9.79
C GLN A 54 -7.70 -3.80 11.27
N CYS A 55 -6.82 -3.37 12.17
CA CYS A 55 -6.95 -3.60 13.61
C CYS A 55 -7.11 -5.10 13.93
N GLY A 56 -6.36 -5.95 13.23
CA GLY A 56 -6.39 -7.40 13.47
C GLY A 56 -6.03 -7.74 14.92
N ALA A 57 -6.44 -8.93 15.38
CA ALA A 57 -6.15 -9.41 16.74
C ALA A 57 -4.94 -10.37 16.73
N PRO A 58 -3.69 -9.86 16.83
CA PRO A 58 -2.51 -10.72 16.82
C PRO A 58 -2.41 -11.50 18.14
N SER A 59 -1.62 -12.57 18.18
CA SER A 59 -1.42 -13.36 19.40
C SER A 59 -0.69 -12.61 20.52
N TRP A 60 0.00 -11.51 20.21
CA TRP A 60 0.79 -10.72 21.15
C TRP A 60 0.66 -9.23 20.85
N ILE A 61 0.47 -8.42 21.89
CA ILE A 61 0.52 -6.95 21.79
C ILE A 61 1.35 -6.42 22.96
N ASN A 62 2.32 -5.55 22.67
CA ASN A 62 3.25 -4.95 23.66
C ASN A 62 3.92 -5.94 24.64
N GLY A 63 4.16 -7.17 24.20
CA GLY A 63 4.81 -8.23 25.01
C GLY A 63 3.87 -9.00 25.93
N VAL A 64 2.56 -8.79 25.78
CA VAL A 64 1.52 -9.50 26.53
C VAL A 64 0.77 -10.42 25.57
N ALA A 65 0.51 -11.66 25.99
CA ALA A 65 -0.31 -12.59 25.23
C ALA A 65 -1.74 -12.05 25.13
N ASN A 66 -2.27 -11.97 23.91
CA ASN A 66 -3.55 -11.36 23.63
C ASN A 66 -4.72 -12.35 23.86
N VAL A 67 -5.00 -12.65 25.13
CA VAL A 67 -6.07 -13.58 25.53
C VAL A 67 -7.46 -12.97 25.47
N ASP A 68 -7.54 -11.64 25.39
CA ASP A 68 -8.79 -10.86 25.38
C ASP A 68 -9.21 -10.43 23.96
N ASP A 69 -8.54 -10.96 22.92
CA ASP A 69 -8.85 -10.68 21.51
C ASP A 69 -8.86 -9.18 21.16
N LEU A 70 -7.89 -8.43 21.69
CA LEU A 70 -7.69 -7.01 21.42
C LEU A 70 -7.15 -6.81 20.00
N GLY A 71 -7.55 -5.73 19.33
CA GLY A 71 -7.00 -5.39 18.02
C GLY A 71 -5.76 -4.50 18.12
N ALA A 72 -4.83 -4.63 17.18
CA ALA A 72 -3.63 -3.82 17.06
C ALA A 72 -3.74 -2.85 15.87
N CYS A 73 -4.13 -1.61 16.16
CA CYS A 73 -4.42 -0.59 15.15
C CYS A 73 -3.25 0.37 14.95
N CYS A 74 -2.96 0.77 13.71
CA CYS A 74 -2.20 1.99 13.41
C CYS A 74 -2.42 2.41 11.95
N SER A 75 -2.05 3.65 11.61
CA SER A 75 -2.12 4.11 10.20
C SER A 75 -1.21 3.28 9.31
N GLU A 76 -1.64 3.09 8.07
CA GLU A 76 -1.07 2.18 7.10
C GLU A 76 -1.05 2.84 5.71
N MET A 77 0.03 2.62 4.97
CA MET A 77 0.17 3.11 3.61
C MET A 77 0.57 1.94 2.72
N ASP A 78 -0.42 1.39 2.04
CA ASP A 78 -0.27 0.31 1.09
C ASP A 78 0.26 0.87 -0.22
N ILE A 79 1.58 0.95 -0.28
CA ILE A 79 2.30 1.40 -1.48
C ILE A 79 2.00 0.43 -2.63
N TRP A 80 1.87 -0.86 -2.35
CA TRP A 80 1.67 -1.87 -3.36
C TRP A 80 0.96 -3.08 -2.78
N GLU A 81 -0.24 -3.34 -3.27
CA GLU A 81 -0.90 -4.64 -3.18
C GLU A 81 -1.20 -5.09 -4.59
N ALA A 82 -0.72 -6.26 -4.98
CA ALA A 82 -0.89 -6.72 -6.35
C ALA A 82 -0.66 -8.21 -6.51
N ASN A 83 -1.16 -8.70 -7.63
CA ASN A 83 -0.66 -9.88 -8.31
C ASN A 83 -0.41 -9.55 -9.78
N ALA A 84 -0.21 -10.55 -10.63
CA ALA A 84 0.08 -10.32 -12.03
C ALA A 84 -1.07 -9.68 -12.84
N VAL A 85 -2.29 -9.60 -12.31
CA VAL A 85 -3.46 -9.17 -13.09
C VAL A 85 -4.23 -7.99 -12.49
N ALA A 86 -3.94 -7.59 -11.25
CA ALA A 86 -4.47 -6.38 -10.66
C ALA A 86 -3.49 -5.77 -9.66
N THR A 87 -3.61 -4.46 -9.42
CA THR A 87 -2.84 -3.74 -8.42
C THR A 87 -3.68 -2.62 -7.80
N GLN A 88 -3.41 -2.33 -6.52
CA GLN A 88 -3.99 -1.22 -5.79
C GLN A 88 -2.93 -0.46 -4.97
N LEU A 89 -3.10 0.86 -4.92
CA LEU A 89 -2.39 1.79 -4.03
C LEU A 89 -3.42 2.37 -3.06
N THR A 90 -3.19 2.25 -1.75
CA THR A 90 -4.19 2.64 -0.74
C THR A 90 -3.57 3.30 0.49
N PRO A 91 -3.84 4.58 0.79
CA PRO A 91 -3.62 5.14 2.12
C PRO A 91 -4.77 4.76 3.06
N HIS A 92 -4.41 4.40 4.29
CA HIS A 92 -5.33 4.12 5.39
C HIS A 92 -4.99 5.00 6.61
N ALA A 93 -5.92 5.88 6.97
CA ALA A 93 -5.81 6.81 8.09
C ALA A 93 -6.46 6.27 9.37
N CYS A 94 -5.82 6.54 10.50
CA CYS A 94 -6.37 6.26 11.82
C CYS A 94 -6.34 7.51 12.71
N ASN A 95 -7.36 7.69 13.54
CA ASN A 95 -7.46 8.77 14.54
C ASN A 95 -6.62 8.50 15.81
N VAL A 96 -5.58 7.69 15.68
CA VAL A 96 -4.61 7.33 16.73
C VAL A 96 -3.20 7.50 16.18
N THR A 97 -2.23 7.63 17.08
CA THR A 97 -0.81 7.76 16.70
C THR A 97 -0.05 6.54 17.18
N GLY A 98 0.65 5.87 16.25
CA GLY A 98 1.38 4.65 16.56
C GLY A 98 0.46 3.45 16.80
N LEU A 99 1.03 2.37 17.33
CA LEU A 99 0.30 1.19 17.78
C LEU A 99 -0.72 1.57 18.87
N TYR A 100 -1.98 1.22 18.64
CA TYR A 100 -3.10 1.38 19.57
C TYR A 100 -3.83 0.05 19.79
N GLU A 101 -4.03 -0.31 21.05
CA GLU A 101 -4.78 -1.51 21.44
C GLU A 101 -6.27 -1.17 21.51
N CYS A 102 -7.07 -1.68 20.57
CA CYS A 102 -8.50 -1.42 20.52
C CYS A 102 -9.30 -2.58 21.13
N SER A 103 -10.54 -2.29 21.54
CA SER A 103 -11.54 -3.30 21.88
C SER A 103 -12.93 -2.86 21.41
N GLY A 104 -13.82 -3.84 21.19
CA GLY A 104 -15.21 -3.59 20.81
C GLY A 104 -15.35 -2.70 19.58
N ALA A 105 -16.20 -1.67 19.68
CA ALA A 105 -16.48 -0.76 18.57
C ALA A 105 -15.24 -0.01 18.05
N ALA A 106 -14.22 0.19 18.88
CA ALA A 106 -12.98 0.84 18.45
C ALA A 106 -12.22 0.01 17.40
N CYS A 107 -12.40 -1.31 17.35
CA CYS A 107 -11.84 -2.20 16.34
C CYS A 107 -12.77 -2.43 15.13
N GLY A 108 -13.98 -1.89 15.17
CA GLY A 108 -15.00 -2.09 14.14
C GLY A 108 -14.74 -1.27 12.87
N THR A 109 -15.64 -1.41 11.90
CA THR A 109 -15.60 -0.67 10.61
C THR A 109 -15.62 0.86 10.81
N ASP A 110 -16.40 1.34 11.78
CA ASP A 110 -16.48 2.75 12.17
C ASP A 110 -15.56 3.08 13.35
N GLY A 111 -14.56 2.21 13.59
CA GLY A 111 -13.60 2.31 14.68
C GLY A 111 -12.50 3.33 14.43
N VAL A 112 -11.36 3.16 15.11
CA VAL A 112 -10.28 4.16 15.09
C VAL A 112 -9.55 4.27 13.75
N CYS A 113 -9.60 3.25 12.90
CA CYS A 113 -8.96 3.17 11.59
C CYS A 113 -9.97 2.99 10.47
N ASP A 114 -9.64 3.45 9.26
CA ASP A 114 -10.43 3.19 8.07
C ASP A 114 -10.01 1.87 7.42
N LYS A 115 -10.84 0.84 7.56
CA LYS A 115 -10.51 -0.47 7.00
C LYS A 115 -10.50 -0.51 5.47
N SER A 116 -11.24 0.40 4.83
CA SER A 116 -11.41 0.43 3.37
C SER A 116 -10.33 1.22 2.63
N GLY A 117 -9.78 2.28 3.24
CA GLY A 117 -8.79 3.14 2.59
C GLY A 117 -9.34 3.99 1.45
N CYS A 118 -8.45 4.79 0.84
CA CYS A 118 -8.72 5.54 -0.40
C CYS A 118 -7.99 4.91 -1.60
N GLY A 119 -8.50 3.78 -2.09
CA GLY A 119 -7.80 2.95 -3.09
C GLY A 119 -7.75 3.54 -4.50
N PHE A 120 -6.64 3.34 -5.19
CA PHE A 120 -6.50 3.55 -6.64
C PHE A 120 -6.15 2.22 -7.31
N ASN A 121 -7.15 1.55 -7.88
CA ASN A 121 -7.00 0.36 -8.72
C ASN A 121 -7.31 0.75 -10.18
N PRO A 122 -6.32 0.73 -11.09
CA PRO A 122 -6.52 1.13 -12.49
C PRO A 122 -7.64 0.36 -13.20
N TYR A 123 -7.74 -0.96 -12.96
CA TYR A 123 -8.78 -1.80 -13.56
C TYR A 123 -10.17 -1.34 -13.09
N GLY A 124 -10.35 -1.22 -11.77
CA GLY A 124 -11.62 -0.80 -11.18
C GLY A 124 -12.02 0.65 -11.45
N LEU A 125 -11.07 1.48 -11.85
CA LEU A 125 -11.31 2.85 -12.29
C LEU A 125 -11.49 2.96 -13.82
N GLY A 126 -11.61 1.84 -14.54
CA GLY A 126 -11.98 1.81 -15.95
C GLY A 126 -10.82 1.82 -16.93
N ALA A 127 -9.61 1.47 -16.50
CA ALA A 127 -8.44 1.26 -17.35
C ALA A 127 -7.95 -0.21 -17.31
N PRO A 128 -8.76 -1.17 -17.81
CA PRO A 128 -8.49 -2.60 -17.66
C PRO A 128 -7.23 -3.08 -18.39
N ASP A 129 -6.82 -2.41 -19.47
CA ASP A 129 -5.66 -2.78 -20.30
C ASP A 129 -4.37 -2.03 -19.89
N PHE A 130 -4.33 -1.44 -18.68
CA PHE A 130 -3.17 -0.67 -18.20
C PHE A 130 -2.13 -1.53 -17.48
N TYR A 131 -2.57 -2.52 -16.71
CA TYR A 131 -1.72 -3.35 -15.85
C TYR A 131 -2.15 -4.81 -15.95
N GLY A 132 -1.24 -5.67 -16.38
CA GLY A 132 -1.52 -7.08 -16.60
C GLY A 132 -0.53 -7.72 -17.58
N TYR A 133 -0.76 -8.98 -17.93
CA TYR A 133 0.13 -9.71 -18.82
C TYR A 133 0.11 -9.07 -20.22
N HIS A 134 1.23 -8.48 -20.63
CA HIS A 134 1.40 -7.80 -21.93
C HIS A 134 0.60 -6.50 -22.10
N ASP A 135 0.13 -5.90 -21.00
CA ASP A 135 -0.52 -4.59 -21.00
C ASP A 135 0.52 -3.44 -21.03
N VAL A 136 0.07 -2.20 -20.82
CA VAL A 136 0.95 -1.02 -20.76
C VAL A 136 2.07 -1.21 -19.72
N VAL A 137 1.73 -1.70 -18.54
CA VAL A 137 2.67 -2.26 -17.55
C VAL A 137 2.62 -3.78 -17.68
N ASP A 138 3.60 -4.36 -18.36
CA ASP A 138 3.65 -5.79 -18.69
C ASP A 138 4.09 -6.61 -17.47
N THR A 139 3.15 -7.24 -16.77
CA THR A 139 3.44 -8.02 -15.56
C THR A 139 4.12 -9.36 -15.81
N SER A 140 4.28 -9.77 -17.07
CA SER A 140 5.08 -10.95 -17.44
C SER A 140 6.58 -10.76 -17.21
N LYS A 141 7.01 -9.55 -16.85
CA LYS A 141 8.41 -9.16 -16.63
C LYS A 141 8.54 -8.23 -15.43
N PRO A 142 9.74 -8.13 -14.83
CA PRO A 142 9.99 -7.14 -13.79
C PRO A 142 9.79 -5.70 -14.28
N PHE A 143 9.32 -4.83 -13.39
CA PHE A 143 9.21 -3.38 -13.60
C PHE A 143 9.47 -2.63 -12.29
N THR A 144 9.80 -1.34 -12.39
CA THR A 144 9.95 -0.46 -11.23
C THR A 144 8.66 0.27 -10.95
N VAL A 145 8.26 0.32 -9.70
CA VAL A 145 7.16 1.13 -9.17
C VAL A 145 7.77 2.31 -8.44
N VAL A 146 7.25 3.51 -8.66
CA VAL A 146 7.63 4.73 -7.95
C VAL A 146 6.37 5.38 -7.39
N THR A 147 6.40 5.70 -6.10
CA THR A 147 5.30 6.38 -5.40
C THR A 147 5.83 7.63 -4.73
N GLN A 148 5.22 8.78 -5.02
CA GLN A 148 5.65 10.10 -4.55
C GLN A 148 4.60 10.68 -3.61
N PHE A 149 5.04 11.29 -2.51
CA PHE A 149 4.16 11.84 -1.47
C PHE A 149 4.32 13.36 -1.40
N LEU A 150 3.52 14.07 -2.19
CA LEU A 150 3.66 15.50 -2.40
C LEU A 150 2.92 16.29 -1.33
N THR A 151 3.57 17.34 -0.83
CA THR A 151 2.98 18.26 0.14
C THR A 151 2.58 19.58 -0.48
N SER A 152 1.69 20.29 0.21
CA SER A 152 1.11 21.58 -0.22
C SER A 152 2.12 22.68 -0.55
N ASP A 153 3.31 22.63 0.04
CA ASP A 153 4.36 23.64 -0.10
C ASP A 153 5.71 23.06 -0.58
N ASN A 154 5.73 21.80 -1.02
CA ASN A 154 6.94 21.05 -1.40
C ASN A 154 8.01 21.01 -0.29
N THR A 155 7.58 21.01 0.97
CA THR A 155 8.46 20.81 2.14
C THR A 155 8.05 19.57 2.93
N SER A 156 8.98 19.01 3.70
CA SER A 156 8.69 17.90 4.63
C SER A 156 7.84 18.31 5.84
N SER A 157 7.46 19.58 5.97
CA SER A 157 6.53 20.08 7.00
C SER A 157 5.14 20.44 6.46
N GLY A 158 4.97 20.48 5.14
CA GLY A 158 3.67 20.75 4.52
C GLY A 158 2.69 19.58 4.71
N SER A 159 1.39 19.86 4.56
CA SER A 159 0.38 18.80 4.58
C SER A 159 0.50 17.95 3.31
N LEU A 160 0.38 16.62 3.43
CA LEU A 160 0.24 15.74 2.26
C LEU A 160 -1.02 16.14 1.49
N THR A 161 -0.88 16.30 0.17
CA THR A 161 -1.98 16.71 -0.73
C THR A 161 -2.19 15.76 -1.89
N GLU A 162 -1.16 15.00 -2.26
CA GLU A 162 -1.21 14.13 -3.43
C GLU A 162 -0.25 12.93 -3.27
N ILE A 163 -0.73 11.74 -3.63
CA ILE A 163 0.09 10.54 -3.79
C ILE A 163 0.12 10.17 -5.28
N ARG A 164 1.28 10.32 -5.92
CA ARG A 164 1.46 10.00 -7.33
C ARG A 164 2.10 8.64 -7.52
N ARG A 165 1.75 8.01 -8.64
CA ARG A 165 2.31 6.75 -9.10
C ARG A 165 2.95 6.93 -10.47
N LEU A 166 4.08 6.29 -10.69
CA LEU A 166 4.59 6.00 -12.03
C LEU A 166 5.29 4.65 -12.03
N TYR A 167 5.53 4.13 -13.23
CA TYR A 167 6.24 2.89 -13.47
C TYR A 167 7.45 3.14 -14.37
N VAL A 168 8.47 2.30 -14.25
CA VAL A 168 9.57 2.25 -15.22
C VAL A 168 9.76 0.82 -15.68
N GLN A 169 9.56 0.59 -16.98
CA GLN A 169 9.74 -0.72 -17.58
C GLN A 169 10.49 -0.58 -18.90
N ASN A 170 11.48 -1.45 -19.14
CA ASN A 170 12.35 -1.37 -20.32
C ASN A 170 12.98 0.03 -20.54
N SER A 171 13.37 0.70 -19.45
CA SER A 171 13.91 2.07 -19.45
C SER A 171 12.95 3.17 -19.93
N THR A 172 11.66 2.85 -20.06
CA THR A 172 10.59 3.81 -20.39
C THR A 172 9.83 4.16 -19.12
N VAL A 173 9.66 5.47 -18.89
CA VAL A 173 8.78 5.97 -17.83
C VAL A 173 7.33 5.90 -18.31
N ILE A 174 6.48 5.26 -17.52
CA ILE A 174 5.05 5.08 -17.76
C ILE A 174 4.34 5.83 -16.64
N GLN A 175 3.60 6.89 -16.98
CA GLN A 175 2.75 7.59 -16.01
C GLN A 175 1.61 6.67 -15.55
N ASN A 176 1.01 6.94 -14.39
CA ASN A 176 -0.15 6.16 -13.94
C ASN A 176 -1.31 6.23 -14.95
N ALA A 177 -2.27 5.32 -14.79
CA ALA A 177 -3.47 5.30 -15.62
C ALA A 177 -4.25 6.61 -15.49
N ASN A 178 -4.61 7.20 -16.64
CA ASN A 178 -5.58 8.29 -16.70
C ASN A 178 -6.99 7.70 -16.68
N VAL A 179 -7.76 7.98 -15.63
CA VAL A 179 -9.11 7.45 -15.43
C VAL A 179 -10.13 8.57 -15.30
N GLN A 180 -11.38 8.32 -15.69
CA GLN A 180 -12.47 9.30 -15.55
C GLN A 180 -13.12 9.15 -14.19
N PHE A 181 -13.14 10.23 -13.41
CA PHE A 181 -13.80 10.31 -12.11
C PHE A 181 -14.49 11.67 -11.98
N ASP A 182 -15.79 11.68 -11.67
CA ASP A 182 -16.60 12.90 -11.56
C ASP A 182 -16.44 13.89 -12.74
N ASN A 183 -16.47 13.35 -13.98
CA ASN A 183 -16.27 14.09 -15.24
C ASN A 183 -14.90 14.78 -15.38
N THR A 184 -13.92 14.38 -14.58
CA THR A 184 -12.54 14.85 -14.65
C THR A 184 -11.61 13.68 -14.87
N THR A 185 -10.49 13.91 -15.57
CA THR A 185 -9.43 12.91 -15.70
C THR A 185 -8.47 13.04 -14.52
N ILE A 186 -8.24 11.94 -13.81
CA ILE A 186 -7.30 11.85 -12.69
C ILE A 186 -6.30 10.71 -12.92
N ASP A 187 -5.12 10.82 -12.31
CA ASP A 187 -4.06 9.81 -12.35
C ASP A 187 -3.34 9.64 -11.00
N SER A 188 -3.84 10.30 -9.95
CA SER A 188 -3.25 10.32 -8.61
C SER A 188 -4.31 10.37 -7.51
N ILE A 189 -3.90 10.00 -6.30
CA ILE A 189 -4.75 10.10 -5.11
C ILE A 189 -4.64 11.52 -4.55
N THR A 190 -5.76 12.22 -4.45
CA THR A 190 -5.85 13.60 -3.96
C THR A 190 -6.97 13.73 -2.95
N ASN A 191 -6.98 14.85 -2.20
CA ASN A 191 -8.10 15.18 -1.31
C ASN A 191 -9.43 15.21 -2.08
N ALA A 192 -9.47 15.71 -3.32
CA ALA A 192 -10.71 15.76 -4.10
C ALA A 192 -11.23 14.36 -4.43
N TYR A 193 -10.34 13.46 -4.84
CA TYR A 193 -10.69 12.05 -5.10
C TYR A 193 -11.19 11.36 -3.83
N CYS A 194 -10.43 11.41 -2.73
CA CYS A 194 -10.79 10.72 -1.49
C CYS A 194 -12.06 11.28 -0.81
N ASN A 195 -12.29 12.60 -0.89
CA ASN A 195 -13.55 13.21 -0.42
C ASN A 195 -14.79 12.64 -1.10
N ALA A 196 -14.67 12.25 -2.37
CA ALA A 196 -15.77 11.71 -3.15
C ALA A 196 -15.88 10.18 -3.06
N SER A 197 -14.76 9.47 -2.92
CA SER A 197 -14.72 8.00 -2.98
C SER A 197 -14.54 7.29 -1.63
N ALA A 198 -13.99 7.97 -0.61
CA ALA A 198 -13.51 7.34 0.63
C ALA A 198 -13.96 8.10 1.90
N PRO A 199 -15.27 8.16 2.21
CA PRO A 199 -15.78 8.91 3.35
C PRO A 199 -15.24 8.42 4.70
N SER A 200 -14.91 7.13 4.82
CA SER A 200 -14.31 6.53 6.02
C SER A 200 -12.89 7.05 6.28
N PHE A 201 -12.10 7.18 5.21
CA PHE A 201 -10.74 7.74 5.24
C PHE A 201 -10.76 9.21 5.67
N GLU A 202 -11.66 10.00 5.07
CA GLU A 202 -11.81 11.44 5.41
C GLU A 202 -12.32 11.66 6.84
N ALA A 203 -13.21 10.80 7.33
CA ALA A 203 -13.64 10.84 8.73
C ALA A 203 -12.49 10.61 9.73
N ARG A 204 -11.34 10.10 9.26
CA ARG A 204 -10.10 9.91 10.04
C ARG A 204 -8.99 10.88 9.63
N GLY A 205 -9.36 12.02 9.06
CA GLY A 205 -8.43 13.12 8.75
C GLY A 205 -7.75 13.00 7.39
N GLY A 206 -8.12 11.99 6.59
CA GLY A 206 -7.74 11.87 5.18
C GLY A 206 -6.24 11.93 4.95
N LEU A 207 -5.83 12.56 3.83
CA LEU A 207 -4.41 12.67 3.47
C LEU A 207 -3.62 13.49 4.50
N ALA A 208 -4.23 14.46 5.18
CA ALA A 208 -3.52 15.22 6.22
C ALA A 208 -3.05 14.28 7.35
N GLN A 209 -3.94 13.44 7.88
CA GLN A 209 -3.61 12.47 8.92
C GLN A 209 -2.58 11.44 8.42
N MET A 210 -2.74 10.94 7.19
CA MET A 210 -1.77 10.04 6.58
C MET A 210 -0.39 10.69 6.44
N GLY A 211 -0.35 11.97 6.03
CA GLY A 211 0.85 12.77 5.93
C GLY A 211 1.58 12.91 7.27
N GLU A 212 0.85 13.11 8.37
CA GLU A 212 1.46 13.14 9.70
C GLU A 212 2.11 11.82 10.09
N ALA A 213 1.49 10.68 9.76
CA ALA A 213 2.08 9.36 10.01
C ALA A 213 3.34 9.13 9.17
N LEU A 214 3.31 9.49 7.88
CA LEU A 214 4.49 9.45 7.01
C LEU A 214 5.61 10.38 7.48
N GLY A 215 5.26 11.54 8.05
CA GLY A 215 6.18 12.54 8.59
C GLY A 215 6.86 12.11 9.89
N ARG A 216 6.14 11.39 10.77
CA ARG A 216 6.74 10.76 11.98
C ARG A 216 7.66 9.59 11.62
N GLY A 217 7.32 8.90 10.53
CA GLY A 217 8.04 7.77 10.01
C GLY A 217 7.35 6.45 10.32
N MET A 218 7.42 5.54 9.36
CA MET A 218 6.71 4.26 9.37
C MET A 218 7.67 3.11 9.06
N VAL A 219 7.32 1.88 9.46
CA VAL A 219 8.10 0.67 9.20
C VAL A 219 7.65 0.06 7.87
N LEU A 220 8.63 -0.25 7.00
CA LEU A 220 8.37 -0.97 5.74
C LEU A 220 8.16 -2.45 6.00
N ILE A 221 7.11 -2.99 5.41
CA ILE A 221 6.73 -4.39 5.47
C ILE A 221 6.62 -4.94 4.04
N LEU A 222 7.07 -6.17 3.86
CA LEU A 222 6.95 -6.93 2.62
C LEU A 222 6.34 -8.28 2.96
N SER A 223 5.31 -8.69 2.23
CA SER A 223 4.62 -9.96 2.48
C SER A 223 4.14 -10.62 1.17
N ILE A 224 3.77 -11.89 1.30
CA ILE A 224 3.05 -12.65 0.29
C ILE A 224 1.97 -13.43 1.04
N TRP A 225 0.72 -13.34 0.59
CA TRP A 225 -0.40 -13.98 1.25
C TRP A 225 -1.56 -14.25 0.28
N ASN A 226 -2.48 -15.11 0.70
CA ASN A 226 -3.77 -15.35 0.07
C ASN A 226 -4.88 -15.13 1.11
N ASP A 227 -6.12 -15.03 0.64
CA ASP A 227 -7.26 -14.75 1.50
C ASP A 227 -8.27 -15.90 1.48
N ALA A 228 -8.32 -16.69 2.56
CA ALA A 228 -9.27 -17.79 2.69
C ALA A 228 -10.73 -17.35 2.86
N SER A 229 -10.98 -16.06 3.14
CA SER A 229 -12.31 -15.53 3.41
C SER A 229 -12.99 -14.95 2.19
N ALA A 230 -12.26 -14.18 1.37
CA ALA A 230 -12.79 -13.51 0.18
C ALA A 230 -11.97 -13.76 -1.10
N TYR A 231 -10.99 -14.66 -1.07
CA TYR A 231 -10.23 -15.11 -2.25
C TYR A 231 -9.50 -13.98 -3.01
N MET A 232 -9.21 -12.86 -2.35
CA MET A 232 -8.73 -11.61 -2.94
C MET A 232 -9.66 -11.00 -3.99
N ASP A 233 -10.97 -11.33 -3.96
CA ASP A 233 -11.94 -10.79 -4.93
C ASP A 233 -11.98 -9.25 -4.91
N TRP A 234 -11.68 -8.64 -3.77
CA TRP A 234 -11.59 -7.18 -3.59
C TRP A 234 -10.43 -6.54 -4.37
N LEU A 235 -9.38 -7.31 -4.68
CA LEU A 235 -8.18 -6.86 -5.40
C LEU A 235 -8.29 -7.18 -6.89
N ASP A 236 -8.72 -8.39 -7.27
CA ASP A 236 -8.50 -8.92 -8.61
C ASP A 236 -9.71 -9.54 -9.32
N SER A 237 -10.90 -9.50 -8.72
CA SER A 237 -12.12 -10.05 -9.31
C SER A 237 -13.23 -9.01 -9.51
N GLY A 238 -14.22 -9.36 -10.34
CA GLY A 238 -15.41 -8.55 -10.57
C GLY A 238 -15.07 -7.20 -11.17
N THR A 239 -15.24 -6.14 -10.39
CA THR A 239 -14.87 -4.78 -10.80
C THR A 239 -13.41 -4.47 -10.54
N ALA A 240 -12.69 -5.26 -9.75
CA ALA A 240 -11.31 -4.96 -9.35
C ALA A 240 -10.26 -5.62 -10.25
N GLY A 241 -10.64 -6.66 -11.01
CA GLY A 241 -9.74 -7.33 -11.94
C GLY A 241 -10.41 -8.45 -12.74
N PRO A 242 -9.62 -9.15 -13.59
CA PRO A 242 -10.14 -10.13 -14.54
C PRO A 242 -10.33 -11.54 -13.95
N CYS A 243 -9.94 -11.79 -12.70
CA CYS A 243 -10.07 -13.11 -12.09
C CYS A 243 -11.56 -13.46 -11.89
N ASN A 244 -11.90 -14.74 -12.04
CA ASN A 244 -13.20 -15.23 -11.62
C ASN A 244 -13.23 -15.48 -10.11
N SER A 245 -14.45 -15.48 -9.53
CA SER A 245 -14.71 -15.55 -8.09
C SER A 245 -14.32 -16.89 -7.42
N THR A 246 -13.68 -17.81 -8.14
CA THR A 246 -13.22 -19.10 -7.57
C THR A 246 -11.71 -19.31 -7.71
N GLN A 247 -11.05 -18.57 -8.60
CA GLN A 247 -9.63 -18.75 -8.89
C GLN A 247 -8.76 -18.47 -7.68
N GLY A 248 -9.15 -17.52 -6.83
CA GLY A 248 -8.36 -17.15 -5.66
C GLY A 248 -8.53 -18.03 -4.43
N ASN A 249 -9.18 -19.19 -4.56
CA ASN A 249 -9.31 -20.12 -3.44
C ASN A 249 -7.92 -20.65 -3.03
N PRO A 250 -7.47 -20.47 -1.76
CA PRO A 250 -6.16 -20.92 -1.29
C PRO A 250 -5.87 -22.39 -1.57
N ALA A 251 -6.86 -23.28 -1.47
CA ALA A 251 -6.67 -24.71 -1.73
C ALA A 251 -6.39 -25.00 -3.21
N ILE A 252 -6.92 -24.19 -4.12
CA ILE A 252 -6.62 -24.29 -5.56
C ILE A 252 -5.20 -23.76 -5.81
N ILE A 253 -4.86 -22.61 -5.23
CA ILE A 253 -3.52 -22.01 -5.40
C ILE A 253 -2.43 -22.94 -4.86
N GLU A 254 -2.60 -23.52 -3.67
CA GLU A 254 -1.65 -24.47 -3.10
C GLU A 254 -1.48 -25.74 -3.94
N ALA A 255 -2.52 -26.16 -4.65
CA ALA A 255 -2.49 -27.36 -5.49
C ALA A 255 -1.85 -27.10 -6.86
N GLU A 256 -2.21 -25.97 -7.49
CA GLU A 256 -1.85 -25.67 -8.88
C GLU A 256 -0.60 -24.80 -9.00
N ASP A 257 -0.42 -23.83 -8.09
CA ASP A 257 0.66 -22.84 -8.10
C ASP A 257 1.47 -22.80 -6.77
N PRO A 258 1.93 -23.95 -6.21
CA PRO A 258 2.63 -24.00 -4.92
C PRO A 258 3.98 -23.26 -4.92
N ALA A 259 4.52 -22.99 -6.10
CA ALA A 259 5.77 -22.26 -6.30
C ALA A 259 5.54 -20.74 -6.46
N THR A 260 4.31 -20.25 -6.26
CA THR A 260 3.97 -18.83 -6.34
C THR A 260 4.93 -17.98 -5.52
N SER A 261 5.35 -16.85 -6.09
CA SER A 261 6.39 -16.01 -5.49
C SER A 261 6.29 -14.58 -5.98
N VAL A 262 6.73 -13.65 -5.14
CA VAL A 262 7.00 -12.27 -5.50
C VAL A 262 8.46 -11.96 -5.22
N THR A 263 9.10 -11.19 -6.10
CA THR A 263 10.46 -10.69 -5.86
C THR A 263 10.46 -9.18 -5.80
N PHE A 264 10.81 -8.63 -4.64
CA PHE A 264 11.06 -7.20 -4.46
C PHE A 264 12.56 -6.93 -4.45
N SER A 265 13.01 -5.90 -5.15
CA SER A 265 14.42 -5.54 -5.27
C SER A 265 14.61 -4.05 -5.53
N GLN A 266 15.86 -3.58 -5.52
CA GLN A 266 16.23 -2.20 -5.86
C GLN A 266 15.44 -1.13 -5.07
N ILE A 267 15.19 -1.40 -3.79
CA ILE A 267 14.45 -0.50 -2.91
C ILE A 267 15.28 0.77 -2.70
N LYS A 268 14.66 1.92 -2.98
CA LYS A 268 15.22 3.26 -2.84
C LYS A 268 14.15 4.20 -2.29
N TRP A 269 14.57 5.21 -1.53
CA TRP A 269 13.73 6.31 -1.11
C TRP A 269 14.57 7.57 -1.00
N GLY A 270 13.96 8.73 -1.19
CA GLY A 270 14.68 10.00 -1.16
C GLY A 270 13.87 11.13 -1.77
N ASP A 271 14.58 12.18 -2.19
CA ASP A 271 13.97 13.34 -2.82
C ASP A 271 13.19 12.95 -4.07
N ILE A 272 12.06 13.63 -4.29
CA ILE A 272 11.18 13.39 -5.44
C ILE A 272 11.96 13.57 -6.75
N GLY A 273 11.87 12.58 -7.65
CA GLY A 273 12.58 12.51 -8.93
C GLY A 273 14.02 12.00 -8.85
N SER A 274 14.50 11.50 -7.71
CA SER A 274 15.89 11.06 -7.52
C SER A 274 16.09 9.54 -7.52
N THR A 275 15.01 8.74 -7.43
CA THR A 275 15.13 7.30 -7.20
C THR A 275 14.99 6.43 -8.46
N TYR A 276 14.63 7.03 -9.60
CA TYR A 276 14.49 6.34 -10.89
C TYR A 276 15.24 7.07 -12.01
N GLU A 277 15.69 6.32 -13.02
CA GLU A 277 16.30 6.88 -14.21
C GLU A 277 15.30 6.89 -15.37
N SER A 278 15.37 7.94 -16.20
CA SER A 278 14.70 7.95 -17.50
C SER A 278 15.76 7.92 -18.60
N SER A 279 15.49 7.18 -19.67
CA SER A 279 16.37 7.17 -20.86
C SER A 279 16.45 8.53 -21.58
N ALA A 280 15.72 9.55 -21.11
CA ALA A 280 15.87 10.93 -21.53
C ALA A 280 16.98 11.63 -20.72
N GLY A 281 18.22 11.38 -21.12
CA GLY A 281 19.32 12.27 -20.78
C GLY A 281 19.04 13.67 -21.32
N THR A 282 18.68 14.61 -20.46
CA THR A 282 19.06 16.01 -20.61
C THR A 282 19.18 16.62 -19.22
N SER A 283 20.43 16.74 -18.80
CA SER A 283 20.87 17.50 -17.63
C SER A 283 20.33 18.92 -17.71
N TYR A 284 19.34 19.26 -16.89
CA TYR A 284 19.09 20.65 -16.54
C TYR A 284 19.93 20.98 -15.30
N TYR A 285 21.23 21.15 -15.52
CA TYR A 285 21.96 22.10 -14.70
C TYR A 285 21.51 23.49 -15.14
N SER A 286 20.84 24.23 -14.26
CA SER A 286 20.81 25.69 -14.35
C SER A 286 21.48 26.27 -13.12
N SER A 287 22.56 26.99 -13.42
CA SER A 287 23.25 28.03 -12.67
C SER A 287 22.39 28.86 -11.72
#